data_AF-A0A6H1A7R3-F1
#
_entry.id   AF-A0A6H1A7R3-F1
#
_cell.length_a   1.000
_cell.length_b   1.000
_cell.length_c   1.000
_cell.angle_alpha   90.00
_cell.angle_beta   90.00
_cell.angle_gamma   90.00
#
_symmetry.space_group_name_H-M   'P 1'
#
loop_
_entity.id
_entity.type
_entity.pdbx_description
1 polymer ?
#
loop_
_entity_poly.entity_id
_entity_poly.type
_entity_poly.pdbx_seq_one_letter_code
_entity_poly.pdbx_strand_id
1 'polypeptide(L)'
;MYGDPAAMRKRAAQLQEQATDIRAMADRLVAQIESINWEGRAAADMRSRIHDRAAHLRDCAAQHETAAESLTKHVVEVERLKDAIDGIERKSSSLVADARTRIAQQRAQSESSGVTIDPDDTDRTLDQFVAPTSGHKDWLTVELPGL
;
A
#
# COMPACT_ATOMS: atom_id res chain seq x y z
N MET A 1 -3.00 0.19 -12.24
CA MET A 1 -1.54 0.13 -12.52
C MET A 1 -0.68 0.02 -11.25
N TYR A 2 -1.26 0.03 -10.05
CA TYR A 2 -0.65 -0.54 -8.85
C TYR A 2 -1.53 -1.73 -8.47
N GLY A 3 -0.96 -2.84 -7.98
CA GLY A 3 -1.72 -4.05 -7.64
C GLY A 3 -2.97 -3.76 -6.81
N ASP A 4 -3.94 -4.68 -6.86
CA ASP A 4 -5.18 -4.54 -6.11
C ASP A 4 -4.93 -4.66 -4.59
N PRO A 5 -5.03 -3.57 -3.81
CA PRO A 5 -4.80 -3.62 -2.37
C PRO A 5 -5.76 -4.57 -1.66
N ALA A 6 -6.98 -4.75 -2.18
CA ALA A 6 -7.95 -5.68 -1.61
C ALA A 6 -7.50 -7.13 -1.78
N ALA A 7 -7.02 -7.51 -2.96
CA ALA A 7 -6.42 -8.82 -3.20
C ALA A 7 -5.19 -9.07 -2.29
N MET A 8 -4.35 -8.06 -2.08
CA MET A 8 -3.18 -8.16 -1.21
C MET A 8 -3.56 -8.31 0.27
N ARG A 9 -4.56 -7.55 0.77
CA ARG A 9 -5.11 -7.73 2.13
C ARG A 9 -5.68 -9.12 2.32
N LYS A 10 -6.45 -9.61 1.35
CA LYS A 10 -6.97 -10.98 1.36
C LYS A 10 -5.84 -12.01 1.46
N ARG A 11 -4.75 -11.80 0.72
CA ARG A 11 -3.59 -12.70 0.77
C ARG A 11 -2.85 -12.66 2.10
N ALA A 12 -2.69 -11.48 2.70
CA ALA A 12 -2.10 -11.33 4.02
C ALA A 12 -2.92 -12.06 5.10
N ALA A 13 -4.25 -11.90 5.07
CA ALA A 13 -5.15 -12.63 5.97
C ALA A 13 -5.05 -14.15 5.80
N GLN A 14 -4.99 -14.63 4.55
CA GLN A 14 -4.81 -16.05 4.28
C GLN A 14 -3.48 -16.60 4.83
N LEU A 15 -2.39 -15.82 4.79
CA LEU A 15 -1.11 -16.24 5.37
C LEU A 15 -1.17 -16.33 6.91
N GLN A 16 -1.91 -15.44 7.57
CA GLN A 16 -2.13 -15.50 9.02
C GLN A 16 -2.96 -16.72 9.43
N GLU A 17 -4.01 -17.03 8.66
CA GLU A 17 -4.81 -18.24 8.84
C GLU A 17 -3.94 -19.49 8.68
N GLN A 18 -3.14 -19.55 7.61
CA GLN A 18 -2.19 -20.65 7.38
C GLN A 18 -1.18 -20.82 8.52
N ALA A 19 -0.63 -19.72 9.05
CA ALA A 19 0.27 -19.77 10.20
C ALA A 19 -0.40 -20.36 11.44
N THR A 20 -1.65 -19.95 11.70
CA THR A 20 -2.47 -20.46 12.80
C THR A 20 -2.73 -21.96 12.66
N ASP A 21 -3.11 -22.40 11.47
CA ASP A 21 -3.34 -23.82 11.17
C ASP A 21 -2.06 -24.65 11.34
N ILE A 22 -0.92 -24.14 10.87
CA ILE A 22 0.37 -24.82 11.00
C ILE A 22 0.78 -24.96 12.48
N ARG A 23 0.58 -23.92 13.30
CA ARG A 23 0.81 -24.01 14.75
C ARG A 23 -0.08 -25.05 15.40
N ALA A 24 -1.37 -25.02 15.09
CA ALA A 24 -2.31 -26.01 15.60
C ALA A 24 -1.98 -27.44 15.16
N MET A 25 -1.41 -27.64 13.97
CA MET A 25 -0.89 -28.94 13.54
C MET A 25 0.34 -29.37 14.35
N ALA A 26 1.29 -28.46 14.59
CA ALA A 26 2.47 -28.73 15.40
C ALA A 26 2.10 -29.13 16.84
N ASP A 27 1.15 -28.43 17.44
CA ASP A 27 0.71 -28.69 18.81
C ASP A 27 -0.06 -30.02 18.91
N ARG A 28 -0.92 -30.32 17.93
CA ARG A 28 -1.59 -31.64 17.86
C ARG A 28 -0.61 -32.79 17.73
N LEU A 29 0.44 -32.62 16.93
CA LEU A 29 1.47 -33.64 16.70
C LEU A 29 2.25 -33.94 17.99
N VAL A 30 2.59 -32.90 18.78
CA VAL A 30 3.24 -33.06 20.09
C VAL A 30 2.27 -33.69 21.11
N ALA A 31 1.06 -33.17 21.22
CA ALA A 31 0.06 -33.72 22.16
C ALA A 31 -0.24 -35.20 21.88
N GLN A 32 -0.31 -35.59 20.61
CA GLN A 32 -0.56 -36.97 20.22
C GLN A 32 0.57 -37.91 20.65
N ILE A 33 1.84 -37.53 20.47
CA ILE A 33 2.94 -38.41 20.90
C ILE A 33 3.05 -38.49 22.43
N GLU A 34 2.78 -37.40 23.14
CA GLU A 34 2.83 -37.35 24.60
C GLU A 34 1.73 -38.19 25.25
N SER A 35 0.60 -38.37 24.57
CA SER A 35 -0.50 -39.23 25.02
C SER A 35 -0.21 -40.74 24.92
N ILE A 36 0.84 -41.13 24.19
CA ILE A 36 1.16 -42.55 23.96
C ILE A 36 2.06 -43.07 25.09
N ASN A 37 1.55 -44.03 25.87
CA ASN A 37 2.25 -44.72 26.96
C ASN A 37 3.31 -45.73 26.49
N TRP A 38 3.94 -45.49 25.33
CA TRP A 38 4.99 -46.34 24.79
C TRP A 38 6.35 -45.89 25.33
N GLU A 39 7.09 -46.82 25.94
CA GLU A 39 8.37 -46.54 26.58
C GLU A 39 9.53 -47.31 25.93
N GLY A 40 10.76 -46.86 26.21
CA GLY A 40 11.99 -47.43 25.70
C GLY A 40 12.69 -46.54 24.66
N ARG A 41 13.84 -47.03 24.17
CA ARG A 41 14.75 -46.25 23.31
C ARG A 41 14.09 -45.79 22.00
N ALA A 42 13.35 -46.68 21.34
CA ALA A 42 12.64 -46.35 20.11
C ALA A 42 11.56 -45.27 20.32
N ALA A 43 10.88 -45.29 21.47
CA ALA A 43 9.90 -44.27 21.82
C ALA A 43 10.58 -42.91 22.09
N ALA A 44 11.75 -42.90 22.73
CA ALA A 44 12.54 -41.68 22.92
C ALA A 44 13.02 -41.08 21.59
N ASP A 45 13.54 -41.92 20.68
CA ASP A 45 13.97 -41.48 19.34
C ASP A 45 12.78 -40.92 18.53
N MET A 46 11.61 -41.55 18.60
CA MET A 46 10.39 -41.06 17.95
C MET A 46 9.94 -39.71 18.51
N ARG A 47 9.93 -39.54 19.85
CA ARG A 47 9.60 -38.25 20.49
C ARG A 47 10.54 -37.15 20.03
N SER A 48 11.86 -37.40 20.02
CA SER A 48 12.84 -36.42 19.53
C SER A 48 12.52 -35.96 18.11
N ARG A 49 12.30 -36.90 17.18
CA ARG A 49 11.99 -36.57 15.78
C ARG A 49 10.67 -35.81 15.62
N ILE A 50 9.68 -36.10 16.47
CA ILE A 50 8.39 -35.41 16.47
C ILE A 50 8.54 -33.99 17.01
N HIS A 51 9.34 -33.77 18.06
CA HIS A 51 9.66 -32.43 18.54
C HIS A 51 10.43 -31.62 17.50
N ASP A 52 11.41 -32.22 16.82
CA ASP A 52 12.13 -31.56 15.71
C ASP A 52 11.18 -31.17 14.58
N ARG A 53 10.26 -32.07 14.20
CA ARG A 53 9.26 -31.77 13.18
C ARG A 53 8.30 -30.67 13.62
N ALA A 54 7.87 -30.67 14.87
CA ALA A 54 7.01 -29.62 15.42
C ALA A 54 7.73 -28.27 15.45
N ALA A 55 9.03 -28.24 15.78
CA ALA A 55 9.85 -27.03 15.71
C ALA A 55 9.89 -26.48 14.28
N HIS A 56 10.17 -27.33 13.28
CA HIS A 56 10.15 -26.91 11.87
C HIS A 56 8.78 -26.38 11.39
N LEU A 57 7.67 -26.95 11.87
CA LEU A 57 6.34 -26.43 11.57
C LEU A 57 6.14 -25.04 12.19
N ARG A 58 6.58 -24.83 13.44
CA ARG A 58 6.50 -23.52 14.10
C ARG A 58 7.34 -22.46 13.40
N ASP A 59 8.54 -22.83 12.92
CA ASP A 59 9.38 -21.95 12.11
C ASP A 59 8.69 -21.55 10.80
N CYS A 60 8.05 -22.52 10.12
CA CYS A 60 7.27 -22.26 8.91
C CYS A 60 6.11 -21.30 9.19
N ALA A 61 5.36 -21.51 10.29
CA ALA A 61 4.30 -20.59 10.69
C ALA A 61 4.81 -19.17 10.96
N ALA A 62 5.98 -19.02 11.60
CA ALA A 62 6.60 -17.71 11.82
C ALA A 62 6.98 -17.01 10.51
N GLN A 63 7.43 -17.76 9.49
CA GLN A 63 7.69 -17.21 8.16
C GLN A 63 6.41 -16.72 7.48
N HIS A 64 5.30 -17.46 7.60
CA HIS A 64 3.99 -17.03 7.11
C HIS A 64 3.51 -15.73 7.78
N GLU A 65 3.68 -15.59 9.09
CA GLU A 65 3.35 -14.36 9.81
C GLU A 65 4.19 -13.18 9.38
N THR A 66 5.51 -13.37 9.28
CA THR A 66 6.43 -12.33 8.82
C THR A 66 6.07 -11.86 7.41
N ALA A 67 5.71 -12.79 6.52
CA ALA A 67 5.24 -12.47 5.17
C ALA A 67 3.91 -11.71 5.20
N ALA A 68 2.94 -12.12 6.04
CA ALA A 68 1.66 -11.45 6.19
C ALA A 68 1.80 -10.01 6.71
N GLU A 69 2.65 -9.80 7.71
CA GLU A 69 2.96 -8.47 8.24
C GLU A 69 3.62 -7.58 7.20
N SER A 70 4.58 -8.13 6.46
CA SER A 70 5.28 -7.40 5.38
C SER A 70 4.32 -6.97 4.27
N LEU A 71 3.39 -7.86 3.88
CA LEU A 71 2.34 -7.53 2.91
C LEU A 71 1.38 -6.47 3.45
N THR A 72 0.98 -6.57 4.73
CA THR A 72 0.11 -5.58 5.37
C THR A 72 0.76 -4.20 5.35
N LYS A 73 2.03 -4.10 5.76
CA LYS A 73 2.80 -2.84 5.72
C LYS A 73 2.90 -2.27 4.30
N HIS A 74 3.16 -3.13 3.32
CA HIS A 74 3.24 -2.71 1.93
C HIS A 74 1.90 -2.19 1.40
N VAL A 75 0.78 -2.84 1.73
CA VAL A 75 -0.54 -2.37 1.33
C VAL A 75 -0.82 -0.97 1.87
N VAL A 76 -0.55 -0.74 3.16
CA VAL A 76 -0.73 0.58 3.78
C VAL A 76 0.08 1.65 3.04
N GLU A 77 1.33 1.34 2.66
CA GLU A 77 2.16 2.28 1.92
C GLU A 77 1.63 2.54 0.50
N VAL A 78 1.15 1.51 -0.20
CA VAL A 78 0.54 1.68 -1.53
C VAL A 78 -0.72 2.54 -1.46
N GLU A 79 -1.55 2.36 -0.43
CA GLU A 79 -2.74 3.19 -0.21
C GLU A 79 -2.36 4.64 0.10
N ARG A 80 -1.39 4.84 0.99
CA ARG A 80 -0.85 6.17 1.31
C ARG A 80 -0.36 6.91 0.06
N LEU A 81 0.37 6.22 -0.82
CA LEU A 81 0.87 6.80 -2.08
C LEU A 81 -0.26 7.10 -3.06
N LYS A 82 -1.27 6.24 -3.16
CA LYS A 82 -2.46 6.50 -4.00
C LYS A 82 -3.23 7.71 -3.51
N ASP A 83 -3.48 7.81 -2.21
CA ASP A 83 -4.18 8.95 -1.61
C ASP A 83 -3.39 10.25 -1.82
N ALA A 84 -2.06 10.19 -1.74
CA ALA A 84 -1.20 11.33 -2.03
C ALA A 84 -1.29 11.76 -3.50
N ILE A 85 -1.24 10.80 -4.44
CA ILE A 85 -1.41 11.07 -5.88
C ILE A 85 -2.78 11.71 -6.14
N ASP A 86 -3.86 11.13 -5.63
CA ASP A 86 -5.23 11.63 -5.80
C ASP A 86 -5.42 13.01 -5.15
N GLY A 87 -4.72 13.28 -4.05
CA GLY A 87 -4.67 14.59 -3.40
C GLY A 87 -3.99 15.65 -4.27
N ILE A 88 -2.79 15.34 -4.79
CA ILE A 88 -2.02 16.24 -5.66
C ILE A 88 -2.77 16.48 -6.96
N GLU A 89 -3.34 15.44 -7.57
CA GLU A 89 -4.11 15.52 -8.82
C GLU A 89 -5.31 16.47 -8.67
N ARG A 90 -6.10 16.31 -7.60
CA ARG A 90 -7.25 17.19 -7.32
C ARG A 90 -6.82 18.63 -7.06
N LYS A 91 -5.78 18.84 -6.23
CA LYS A 91 -5.29 20.17 -5.89
C LYS A 91 -4.73 20.89 -7.12
N SER A 92 -3.91 20.21 -7.92
CA SER A 92 -3.35 20.74 -9.17
C SER A 92 -4.46 21.11 -10.15
N SER A 93 -5.44 20.22 -10.32
CA SER A 93 -6.59 20.47 -11.21
C SER A 93 -7.40 21.69 -10.78
N SER A 94 -7.60 21.88 -9.47
CA SER A 94 -8.27 23.07 -8.92
C SER A 94 -7.46 24.34 -9.18
N LEU A 95 -6.16 24.33 -8.90
CA LEU A 95 -5.28 25.50 -9.10
C LEU A 95 -5.23 25.94 -10.56
N VAL A 96 -5.13 24.98 -11.49
CA VAL A 96 -5.14 25.24 -12.94
C VAL A 96 -6.49 25.79 -13.39
N ALA A 97 -7.60 25.23 -12.90
CA ALA A 97 -8.94 25.73 -13.24
C ALA A 97 -9.17 27.16 -12.71
N ASP A 98 -8.72 27.45 -11.50
CA ASP A 98 -8.83 28.78 -10.89
C ASP A 98 -7.97 29.80 -11.64
N ALA A 99 -6.73 29.45 -12.00
CA ALA A 99 -5.85 30.31 -12.80
C ALA A 99 -6.45 30.61 -14.17
N ARG A 100 -6.97 29.60 -14.87
CA ARG A 100 -7.66 29.78 -16.16
C ARG A 100 -8.87 30.70 -16.05
N THR A 101 -9.63 30.58 -14.96
CA THR A 101 -10.77 31.46 -14.70
C THR A 101 -10.32 32.90 -14.48
N ARG A 102 -9.26 33.14 -13.70
CA ARG A 102 -8.69 34.48 -13.50
C ARG A 102 -8.17 35.09 -14.80
N ILE A 103 -7.43 34.32 -15.61
CA ILE A 103 -6.94 34.76 -16.92
C ILE A 103 -8.11 35.14 -17.84
N ALA A 104 -9.17 34.35 -17.89
CA ALA A 104 -10.35 34.65 -18.70
C ALA A 104 -11.06 35.94 -18.25
N GLN A 105 -11.18 36.15 -16.94
CA GLN A 105 -11.77 37.39 -16.38
C GLN A 105 -10.93 38.62 -16.71
N GLN A 106 -9.61 38.54 -16.59
CA GLN A 106 -8.69 39.64 -16.94
C GLN A 106 -8.75 39.98 -18.43
N ARG A 107 -8.86 38.97 -19.31
CA ARG A 107 -9.03 39.18 -20.75
C ARG A 107 -10.35 39.91 -21.06
N ALA A 108 -11.47 39.48 -20.48
CA ALA A 108 -12.76 40.14 -20.67
C ALA A 108 -12.77 41.59 -20.11
N GLN A 109 -12.08 41.82 -18.99
CA GLN A 109 -11.93 43.16 -18.43
C GLN A 109 -11.05 44.05 -19.32
N SER A 110 -10.00 43.49 -19.91
CA SER A 110 -9.12 44.21 -20.84
C SER A 110 -9.86 44.65 -22.09
N GLU A 111 -10.70 43.77 -22.65
CA GLU A 111 -11.53 44.06 -23.82
C GLU A 111 -12.56 45.16 -23.55
N SER A 112 -13.19 45.15 -22.38
CA SER A 112 -14.21 46.15 -22.02
C SER A 112 -13.63 47.53 -21.67
N SER A 113 -12.42 47.57 -21.09
CA SER A 113 -11.77 48.81 -20.65
C SER A 113 -10.82 49.42 -21.70
N GLY A 114 -10.42 48.63 -22.71
CA GLY A 114 -9.42 49.03 -23.70
C GLY A 114 -7.98 49.06 -23.16
N VAL A 115 -7.77 48.60 -21.92
CA VAL A 115 -6.46 48.52 -21.26
C VAL A 115 -6.02 47.06 -21.21
N THR A 116 -4.85 46.74 -21.76
CA THR A 116 -4.31 45.37 -21.69
C THR A 116 -3.83 45.06 -20.27
N ILE A 117 -4.46 44.07 -19.63
CA ILE A 117 -4.03 43.50 -18.34
C ILE A 117 -3.28 42.19 -18.64
N ASP A 118 -1.99 42.15 -18.32
CA ASP A 118 -1.16 40.94 -18.47
C ASP A 118 -1.37 40.00 -17.26
N PRO A 119 -1.51 38.67 -17.44
CA PRO A 119 -1.67 37.77 -16.32
C PRO A 119 -0.42 37.69 -15.43
N ASP A 120 -0.64 37.42 -14.15
CA ASP A 120 0.45 37.16 -13.21
C ASP A 120 1.30 35.95 -13.64
N ASP A 121 2.59 35.95 -13.28
CA ASP A 121 3.54 34.88 -13.62
C ASP A 121 3.11 33.52 -13.05
N THR A 122 2.46 33.54 -11.88
CA THR A 122 1.85 32.37 -11.25
C THR A 122 0.75 31.77 -12.13
N ASP A 123 -0.16 32.61 -12.63
CA ASP A 123 -1.28 32.18 -13.46
C ASP A 123 -0.80 31.69 -14.83
N ARG A 124 0.24 32.31 -15.39
CA ARG A 124 0.90 31.84 -16.63
C ARG A 124 1.53 30.46 -16.46
N THR A 125 2.22 30.24 -15.34
CA THR A 125 2.84 28.94 -15.03
C THR A 125 1.78 27.84 -14.88
N LEU A 126 0.68 28.15 -14.18
CA LEU A 126 -0.44 27.21 -13.99
C LEU A 126 -1.18 26.91 -15.30
N ASP A 127 -1.35 27.87 -16.21
CA ASP A 127 -2.03 27.63 -17.48
C ASP A 127 -1.22 26.73 -18.44
N GLN A 128 0.11 26.85 -18.40
CA GLN A 128 1.05 26.04 -19.20
C GLN A 128 1.32 24.65 -18.62
N PHE A 129 0.83 24.35 -17.42
CA PHE A 129 1.05 23.06 -16.79
C PHE A 129 0.43 21.91 -17.59
N VAL A 130 1.24 20.89 -17.89
CA VAL A 130 0.80 19.65 -18.53
C VAL A 130 0.70 18.58 -17.44
N ALA A 131 -0.53 18.21 -17.09
CA ALA A 131 -0.79 17.22 -16.07
C ALA A 131 -0.28 15.82 -16.47
N PRO A 132 0.38 15.09 -15.55
CA PRO A 132 0.65 13.66 -15.74
C PRO A 132 -0.63 12.87 -15.95
N THR A 133 -0.50 11.64 -16.46
CA THR A 133 -1.65 10.72 -16.55
C THR A 133 -2.24 10.48 -15.16
N SER A 134 -3.57 10.47 -15.06
CA SER A 134 -4.29 10.24 -13.79
C SER A 134 -3.78 8.98 -13.08
N GLY A 135 -3.53 9.11 -11.77
CA GLY A 135 -3.00 8.02 -10.96
C GLY A 135 -1.53 7.64 -11.23
N HIS A 136 -0.79 8.32 -12.12
CA HIS A 136 0.62 7.99 -12.38
C HIS A 136 1.55 8.46 -11.24
N LYS A 137 2.67 7.76 -11.01
CA LYS A 137 3.62 8.11 -9.92
C LYS A 137 4.25 9.50 -10.07
N ASP A 138 4.29 10.02 -11.30
CA ASP A 138 4.90 11.32 -11.59
C ASP A 138 4.15 12.47 -10.89
N TRP A 139 2.89 12.26 -10.49
CA TRP A 139 2.18 13.18 -9.60
C TRP A 139 2.94 13.44 -8.29
N LEU A 140 3.67 12.47 -7.75
CA LEU A 140 4.46 12.63 -6.51
C LEU A 140 5.66 13.58 -6.68
N THR A 141 6.01 13.93 -7.92
CA THR A 141 7.11 14.85 -8.25
C THR A 141 6.61 16.17 -8.83
N VAL A 142 5.29 16.41 -8.86
CA VAL A 142 4.71 17.65 -9.38
C VAL A 142 4.99 18.78 -8.38
N GLU A 143 5.67 19.81 -8.88
CA GLU A 143 5.88 21.06 -8.17
C GLU A 143 5.09 22.16 -8.89
N LEU A 144 4.10 22.73 -8.20
CA LEU A 144 3.28 23.83 -8.70
C LEU A 144 3.17 24.94 -7.66
N PRO A 145 3.13 26.21 -8.07
CA PRO A 145 2.84 27.31 -7.17
C PRO A 145 1.51 27.09 -6.42
N GLY A 146 1.55 27.10 -5.08
CA GLY A 146 0.37 26.91 -4.22
C GLY A 146 0.01 25.46 -3.88
N LEU A 147 0.81 24.49 -4.33
CA LEU A 147 0.63 23.06 -4.01
C LEU A 147 1.08 22.67 -2.60
#